data_AF-A0A3D3TJV0-F1
#
_entry.id   AF-A0A3D3TJV0-F1
#
_cell.length_a   1.000
_cell.length_b   1.000
_cell.length_c   1.000
_cell.angle_alpha   90.00
_cell.angle_beta   90.00
_cell.angle_gamma   90.00
#
_symmetry.space_group_name_H-M   'P 1'
#
loop_
_entity.id
_entity.type
_entity.pdbx_description
1 polymer ?
#
loop_
_entity_poly.entity_id
_entity_poly.type
_entity_poly.pdbx_seq_one_letter_code
_entity_poly.pdbx_strand_id
1 'polypeptide(L)'
;HRENTGDNTPSVVHTFMVSGKELEIRFLVKGGGSENLSRLFMLNPTTSQEEFIETIANSVSEGGARGCPPLRIGIGIGGSSEKSMLLAKLALTRELDSKNPEVDYAFLEEKLLNKINSLHIGYQGLREGMTAYSV
;
A
#
# COMPACT_ATOMS: atom_id res chain seq x y z
N HIS A 1 -10.51 31.01 -3.67
CA HIS A 1 -9.65 30.79 -2.48
C HIS A 1 -9.86 29.38 -1.96
N ARG A 2 -8.84 28.76 -1.34
CA ARG A 2 -8.99 27.53 -0.57
C ARG A 2 -9.12 27.92 0.90
N GLU A 3 -10.10 27.35 1.60
CA GLU A 3 -10.36 27.62 3.03
C GLU A 3 -10.29 26.29 3.81
N ASN A 4 -9.76 26.35 5.03
CA ASN A 4 -9.73 25.20 5.93
C ASN A 4 -11.13 25.01 6.54
N THR A 5 -11.64 23.79 6.53
CA THR A 5 -12.96 23.47 7.10
C THR A 5 -13.00 23.55 8.62
N GLY A 6 -11.85 23.49 9.29
CA GLY A 6 -11.72 23.54 10.76
C GLY A 6 -12.07 22.24 11.47
N ASP A 7 -12.57 21.25 10.74
CA ASP A 7 -13.10 19.99 11.29
C ASP A 7 -12.62 18.74 10.53
N ASN A 8 -11.73 18.90 9.56
CA ASN A 8 -11.15 17.83 8.74
C ASN A 8 -12.19 17.08 7.85
N THR A 9 -13.36 17.68 7.62
CA THR A 9 -14.37 17.19 6.66
C THR A 9 -14.14 17.78 5.25
N PRO A 10 -14.67 17.15 4.18
CA PRO A 10 -15.38 15.86 4.16
C PRO A 10 -14.44 14.65 4.21
N SER A 11 -14.97 13.53 4.72
CA SER A 11 -14.32 12.23 4.56
C SER A 11 -14.52 11.65 3.16
N VAL A 12 -13.65 10.74 2.76
CA VAL A 12 -13.84 9.93 1.55
C VAL A 12 -14.50 8.62 1.95
N VAL A 13 -15.70 8.36 1.42
CA VAL A 13 -16.50 7.17 1.77
C VAL A 13 -16.70 6.30 0.53
N HIS A 14 -16.33 5.03 0.65
CA HIS A 14 -16.65 4.00 -0.35
C HIS A 14 -17.66 3.03 0.26
N THR A 15 -18.76 2.80 -0.45
CA THR A 15 -19.82 1.87 -0.02
C THR A 15 -19.80 0.65 -0.93
N PHE A 16 -19.78 -0.54 -0.32
CA PHE A 16 -19.84 -1.81 -1.03
C PHE A 16 -21.12 -2.52 -0.63
N MET A 17 -21.98 -2.80 -1.61
CA MET A 17 -23.20 -3.53 -1.37
C MET A 17 -22.88 -5.03 -1.27
N VAL A 18 -23.32 -5.65 -0.18
CA VAL A 18 -23.14 -7.09 0.08
C VAL A 18 -24.51 -7.74 0.33
N SER A 19 -24.61 -9.04 0.11
CA SER A 19 -25.78 -9.80 0.51
C SER A 19 -25.76 -10.07 2.02
N GLY A 20 -26.93 -10.33 2.61
CA GLY A 20 -27.06 -10.64 4.03
C GLY A 20 -27.41 -9.44 4.90
N LYS A 21 -27.10 -9.53 6.19
CA LYS A 21 -27.47 -8.53 7.22
C LYS A 21 -26.27 -8.06 8.05
N GLU A 22 -25.07 -8.28 7.53
CA GLU A 22 -23.82 -7.91 8.20
C GLU A 22 -23.37 -6.52 7.74
N LEU A 23 -22.74 -5.77 8.65
CA LEU A 23 -22.14 -4.47 8.38
C LEU A 23 -20.69 -4.51 8.83
N GLU A 24 -19.78 -4.30 7.87
CA GLU A 24 -18.36 -4.11 8.13
C GLU A 24 -18.00 -2.65 7.89
N ILE A 25 -17.35 -2.01 8.87
CA ILE A 25 -16.83 -0.65 8.74
C ILE A 25 -15.31 -0.71 8.84
N ARG A 26 -14.62 -0.29 7.78
CA ARG A 26 -13.17 -0.10 7.76
C ARG A 26 -12.84 1.38 7.80
N PHE A 27 -11.94 1.75 8.70
CA PHE A 27 -11.50 3.14 8.86
C PHE A 27 -9.99 3.24 8.64
N LEU A 28 -9.58 4.24 7.85
CA LEU A 28 -8.17 4.51 7.57
C LEU A 28 -7.88 5.99 7.76
N VAL A 29 -7.09 6.32 8.80
CA VAL A 29 -6.55 7.67 9.00
C VAL A 29 -5.28 7.80 8.17
N LYS A 30 -5.42 8.40 7.00
CA LYS A 30 -4.31 8.50 6.05
C LYS A 30 -3.66 9.88 6.09
N GLY A 31 -2.44 9.93 6.62
CA GLY A 31 -1.65 11.17 6.66
C GLY A 31 -1.15 11.57 5.27
N GLY A 32 -1.20 12.87 4.96
CA GLY A 32 -0.87 13.41 3.64
C GLY A 32 0.53 13.03 3.12
N GLY A 33 1.54 12.97 3.99
CA GLY A 33 2.89 12.53 3.59
C GLY A 33 2.90 11.11 3.02
N SER A 34 2.16 10.20 3.66
CA SER A 34 2.04 8.81 3.21
C SER A 34 1.05 8.63 2.06
N GLU A 35 0.11 9.55 1.87
CA GLU A 35 -0.78 9.60 0.69
C GLU A 35 -0.01 10.05 -0.56
N ASN A 36 0.89 11.02 -0.41
CA ASN A 36 1.74 11.52 -1.51
C ASN A 36 2.74 10.48 -2.04
N LEU A 37 2.91 9.35 -1.35
CA LEU A 37 3.71 8.22 -1.78
C LEU A 37 2.91 7.18 -2.58
N SER A 38 1.60 7.32 -2.69
CA SER A 38 0.80 6.44 -3.54
C SER A 38 1.19 6.60 -5.01
N ARG A 39 1.26 5.46 -5.72
CA ARG A 39 1.66 5.39 -7.14
C ARG A 39 0.72 4.44 -7.88
N LEU A 40 0.42 4.78 -9.12
CA LEU A 40 -0.33 3.94 -10.06
C LEU A 40 0.61 3.53 -11.19
N PHE A 41 0.63 2.23 -11.51
CA PHE A 41 1.42 1.67 -12.60
C PHE A 41 0.50 0.94 -13.58
N MET A 42 0.63 1.25 -14.87
CA MET A 42 -0.10 0.55 -15.94
C MET A 42 0.81 -0.53 -16.51
N LEU A 43 0.74 -1.72 -15.94
CA LEU A 43 1.58 -2.86 -16.32
C LEU A 43 0.98 -3.61 -17.51
N ASN A 44 1.85 -4.26 -18.29
CA ASN A 44 1.40 -5.09 -19.41
C ASN A 44 0.90 -6.45 -18.88
N PRO A 45 -0.04 -7.11 -19.58
CA PRO A 45 -0.47 -8.46 -19.22
C PRO A 45 0.67 -9.49 -19.22
N THR A 46 1.76 -9.21 -19.93
CA THR A 46 2.96 -10.04 -20.03
C THR A 46 4.03 -9.71 -19.00
N THR A 47 3.79 -8.71 -18.13
CA THR A 47 4.75 -8.31 -17.10
C THR A 47 5.05 -9.49 -16.18
N SER A 48 6.34 -9.80 -16.03
CA SER A 48 6.76 -10.92 -15.18
C SER A 48 6.64 -10.57 -13.70
N GLN A 49 6.69 -11.59 -12.85
CA GLN A 49 6.71 -11.40 -11.41
C GLN A 49 7.95 -10.59 -10.97
N GLU A 50 9.09 -10.82 -11.60
CA GLU A 50 10.33 -10.10 -11.33
C GLU A 50 10.23 -8.62 -11.72
N GLU A 51 9.71 -8.31 -12.90
CA GLU A 51 9.47 -6.93 -13.34
C GLU A 51 8.50 -6.19 -12.42
N PHE A 52 7.45 -6.89 -11.96
CA PHE A 52 6.51 -6.36 -10.98
C PHE A 52 7.20 -6.01 -9.65
N ILE A 53 8.02 -6.93 -9.13
CA ILE A 53 8.79 -6.74 -7.90
C ILE A 53 9.74 -5.55 -8.02
N GLU A 54 10.50 -5.46 -9.12
CA GLU A 54 11.42 -4.36 -9.36
C GLU A 54 10.67 -3.02 -9.50
N THR A 55 9.51 -3.01 -10.15
CA THR A 55 8.69 -1.79 -10.27
C THR A 55 8.31 -1.23 -8.91
N ILE A 56 7.86 -2.10 -7.98
CA ILE A 56 7.50 -1.68 -6.63
C ILE A 56 8.73 -1.29 -5.82
N ALA A 57 9.81 -2.08 -5.89
CA ALA A 57 11.04 -1.78 -5.17
C ALA A 57 11.65 -0.44 -5.60
N ASN A 58 11.61 -0.12 -6.90
CA ASN A 58 12.07 1.16 -7.43
C ASN A 58 11.22 2.32 -6.91
N SER A 59 9.89 2.18 -6.90
CA SER A 59 8.98 3.15 -6.29
C SER A 59 9.31 3.42 -4.81
N VAL A 60 9.61 2.37 -4.06
CA VAL A 60 10.02 2.49 -2.65
C VAL A 60 11.41 3.11 -2.53
N SER A 61 12.35 2.80 -3.43
CA SER A 61 13.67 3.42 -3.46
C SER A 61 13.60 4.94 -3.66
N GLU A 62 12.73 5.40 -4.57
CA GLU A 62 12.56 6.82 -4.90
C GLU A 62 11.92 7.67 -3.77
N GLY A 63 11.12 7.05 -2.90
CA GLY A 63 10.26 7.79 -1.97
C GLY A 63 10.12 7.25 -0.56
N GLY A 64 10.57 6.02 -0.31
CA GLY A 64 10.30 5.28 0.93
C GLY A 64 10.79 5.98 2.19
N ALA A 65 11.94 6.66 2.13
CA ALA A 65 12.47 7.42 3.27
C ALA A 65 11.52 8.54 3.75
N ARG A 66 10.69 9.10 2.86
CA ARG A 66 9.69 10.13 3.20
C ARG A 66 8.44 9.56 3.88
N GLY A 67 8.29 8.24 3.90
CA GLY A 67 7.12 7.54 4.43
C GLY A 67 7.23 7.16 5.90
N CYS A 68 8.23 7.67 6.62
CA CYS A 68 8.55 7.29 8.00
C CYS A 68 8.71 5.77 8.20
N PRO A 69 9.68 5.11 7.52
CA PRO A 69 9.94 3.68 7.71
C PRO A 69 10.06 3.27 9.20
N PRO A 70 9.56 2.07 9.59
CA PRO A 70 9.26 0.96 8.70
C PRO A 70 7.89 1.08 8.03
N LEU A 71 7.87 0.90 6.71
CA LEU A 71 6.68 1.08 5.88
C LEU A 71 5.72 -0.10 6.02
N ARG A 72 4.43 0.21 5.99
CA ARG A 72 3.37 -0.73 5.65
C ARG A 72 2.90 -0.42 4.23
N ILE A 73 3.05 -1.38 3.33
CA ILE A 73 2.81 -1.17 1.91
C ILE A 73 1.50 -1.86 1.55
N GLY A 74 0.62 -1.15 0.85
CA GLY A 74 -0.63 -1.71 0.34
C GLY A 74 -0.54 -1.81 -1.17
N ILE A 75 -0.80 -2.99 -1.72
CA ILE A 75 -0.75 -3.26 -3.16
C ILE A 75 -2.14 -3.65 -3.64
N GLY A 76 -2.62 -2.98 -4.68
CA GLY A 76 -3.85 -3.31 -5.38
C GLY A 76 -3.55 -3.67 -6.82
N ILE A 77 -3.99 -4.85 -7.26
CA ILE A 77 -3.74 -5.38 -8.61
C ILE A 77 -5.08 -5.54 -9.35
N GLY A 78 -5.16 -4.99 -10.56
CA GLY A 78 -6.28 -5.16 -11.47
C GLY A 78 -7.47 -4.21 -11.25
N GLY A 79 -8.43 -4.26 -12.18
CA GLY A 79 -9.53 -3.30 -12.25
C GLY A 79 -9.14 -2.02 -13.00
N SER A 80 -9.93 -0.95 -12.84
CA SER A 80 -9.58 0.39 -13.33
C SER A 80 -8.53 1.06 -12.43
N SER A 81 -7.98 2.19 -12.87
CA SER A 81 -7.07 3.03 -12.08
C SER A 81 -7.59 3.32 -10.66
N GLU A 82 -8.87 3.69 -10.54
CA GLU A 82 -9.52 4.02 -9.28
C GLU A 82 -9.66 2.77 -8.41
N LYS A 83 -10.04 1.63 -9.01
CA LYS A 83 -10.20 0.37 -8.29
C LYS A 83 -8.87 -0.16 -7.77
N SER A 84 -7.79 -0.12 -8.55
CA SER A 84 -6.46 -0.52 -8.10
C SER A 84 -6.01 0.30 -6.88
N MET A 85 -6.20 1.62 -6.92
CA MET A 85 -5.85 2.50 -5.82
C MET A 85 -6.72 2.26 -4.57
N LEU A 86 -8.01 1.98 -4.77
CA LEU A 86 -8.92 1.61 -3.69
C LEU A 86 -8.51 0.27 -3.05
N LEU A 87 -8.17 -0.74 -3.85
CA LEU A 87 -7.68 -2.03 -3.36
C LEU A 87 -6.38 -1.89 -2.57
N ALA A 88 -5.44 -1.06 -3.03
CA ALA A 88 -4.21 -0.77 -2.30
C ALA A 88 -4.50 -0.13 -0.92
N LYS A 89 -5.47 0.79 -0.84
CA LYS A 89 -5.90 1.39 0.43
C LYS A 89 -6.60 0.38 1.33
N LEU A 90 -7.42 -0.52 0.78
CA LEU A 90 -8.06 -1.59 1.53
C LEU A 90 -7.04 -2.61 2.07
N ALA A 91 -5.97 -2.90 1.33
CA ALA A 91 -4.90 -3.78 1.81
C ALA A 91 -4.25 -3.26 3.11
N LEU A 92 -4.14 -1.94 3.28
CA LEU A 92 -3.63 -1.31 4.50
C LEU A 92 -4.55 -1.48 5.73
N THR A 93 -5.78 -1.93 5.54
CA THR A 93 -6.75 -2.17 6.63
C THR A 93 -6.75 -3.61 7.15
N ARG A 94 -5.93 -4.49 6.58
CA ARG A 94 -5.78 -5.87 7.04
C ARG A 94 -5.18 -5.93 8.45
N GLU A 95 -5.26 -7.09 9.11
CA GLU A 95 -4.48 -7.34 10.33
C GLU A 95 -2.98 -7.26 10.05
N LEU A 96 -2.21 -6.73 11.00
CA LEU A 96 -0.78 -6.42 10.82
C LEU A 96 0.05 -7.63 10.42
N ASP A 97 -0.20 -8.78 11.05
CA ASP A 97 0.55 -10.02 10.85
C ASP A 97 -0.17 -11.01 9.92
N SER A 98 -1.22 -10.56 9.22
CA SER A 98 -1.92 -11.41 8.25
C SER A 98 -1.07 -11.64 7.00
N LYS A 99 -1.17 -12.84 6.45
CA LYS A 99 -0.64 -13.18 5.12
C LYS A 99 -1.77 -13.36 4.13
N ASN A 100 -1.47 -13.28 2.83
CA ASN A 100 -2.44 -13.71 1.84
C ASN A 100 -2.93 -15.15 2.11
N PRO A 101 -4.25 -15.43 2.04
CA PRO A 101 -4.73 -16.81 2.12
C PRO A 101 -4.29 -17.66 0.92
N GLU A 102 -4.05 -17.03 -0.23
CA GLU A 102 -3.56 -17.70 -1.43
C GLU A 102 -2.04 -17.83 -1.40
N VAL A 103 -1.54 -19.05 -1.54
CA VAL A 103 -0.11 -19.40 -1.35
C VAL A 103 0.80 -18.62 -2.30
N ASP A 104 0.42 -18.48 -3.56
CA ASP A 104 1.23 -17.80 -4.57
C ASP A 104 1.40 -16.30 -4.25
N TYR A 105 0.33 -15.66 -3.76
CA TYR A 105 0.38 -14.26 -3.36
C TYR A 105 1.11 -14.06 -2.03
N ALA A 106 0.98 -14.97 -1.07
CA ALA A 106 1.76 -14.93 0.16
C ALA A 106 3.27 -15.04 -0.11
N PHE A 107 3.66 -15.88 -1.08
CA PHE A 107 5.04 -15.99 -1.52
C PHE A 107 5.53 -14.72 -2.25
N LEU A 108 4.65 -14.08 -3.02
CA LEU A 108 4.93 -12.79 -3.65
C LEU A 108 5.12 -11.66 -2.62
N GLU A 109 4.25 -11.60 -1.59
CA GLU A 109 4.38 -10.67 -0.45
C GLU A 109 5.75 -10.84 0.23
N GLU A 110 6.17 -12.07 0.49
CA GLU A 110 7.49 -12.36 1.09
C GLU A 110 8.66 -11.93 0.19
N LYS A 111 8.61 -12.26 -1.10
CA LYS A 111 9.63 -11.83 -2.08
C LYS A 111 9.75 -10.30 -2.14
N LEU A 112 8.62 -9.59 -2.18
CA LEU A 112 8.57 -8.13 -2.16
C LEU A 112 9.16 -7.56 -0.87
N LEU A 113 8.74 -8.08 0.28
CA LEU A 113 9.22 -7.61 1.58
C LEU A 113 10.73 -7.77 1.70
N ASN A 114 11.27 -8.92 1.27
CA ASN A 114 12.71 -9.17 1.26
C ASN A 114 13.45 -8.22 0.31
N LYS A 115 12.94 -8.01 -0.91
CA LYS A 115 13.52 -7.07 -1.88
C LYS A 115 13.50 -5.63 -1.37
N ILE A 116 12.44 -5.21 -0.70
CA ILE A 116 12.31 -3.85 -0.16
C ILE A 116 13.23 -3.63 1.04
N ASN A 117 13.37 -4.64 1.90
CA ASN A 117 14.29 -4.57 3.02
C ASN A 117 15.77 -4.58 2.59
N SER A 118 16.10 -5.21 1.45
CA SER A 118 17.46 -5.13 0.89
C SER A 118 17.82 -3.78 0.28
N LEU A 119 16.88 -2.83 0.17
CA LEU A 119 17.17 -1.44 -0.21
C LEU A 119 17.93 -0.67 0.88
N HIS A 120 17.95 -1.18 2.13
CA HIS A 120 18.63 -0.56 3.27
C HIS A 120 18.28 0.92 3.47
N ILE A 121 17.00 1.28 3.29
CA ILE A 121 16.50 2.62 3.66
C ILE A 121 16.52 2.74 5.20
N GLY A 122 16.08 1.70 5.91
CA GLY A 122 16.10 1.64 7.37
C GLY A 122 15.14 2.62 8.05
N TYR A 123 15.08 2.57 9.38
CA TYR A 123 14.21 3.40 10.21
C TYR A 123 14.39 4.88 9.88
N GLN A 124 13.30 5.58 9.56
CA GLN A 124 13.32 7.01 9.20
C GLN A 124 14.29 7.38 8.04
N GLY A 125 14.77 6.40 7.26
CA GLY A 125 15.80 6.65 6.24
C GLY A 125 17.24 6.65 6.76
N LEU A 126 17.49 6.17 7.97
CA LEU A 126 18.81 6.19 8.63
C LEU A 126 19.74 5.05 8.23
N ARG A 127 19.33 4.19 7.29
CA ARG A 127 20.08 3.00 6.82
C ARG A 127 20.33 1.91 7.87
N GLU A 128 19.68 2.01 9.01
CA GLU A 128 19.69 1.00 10.07
C GLU A 128 18.31 0.37 10.24
N GLY A 129 18.27 -0.95 10.46
CA GLY A 129 17.01 -1.68 10.64
C GLY A 129 16.23 -1.91 9.34
N MET A 130 14.94 -2.24 9.50
CA MET A 130 14.08 -2.62 8.38
C MET A 130 13.49 -1.40 7.65
N THR A 131 13.32 -1.53 6.34
CA THR A 131 12.66 -0.54 5.49
C THR A 131 11.14 -0.70 5.54
N ALA A 132 10.65 -1.94 5.53
CA ALA A 132 9.22 -2.26 5.54
C ALA A 132 8.93 -3.35 6.57
N TYR A 133 7.80 -3.19 7.25
CA TYR A 133 7.26 -4.18 8.19
C TYR A 133 6.42 -5.22 7.46
N SER A 134 5.56 -4.78 6.54
CA SER A 134 4.70 -5.67 5.73
C SER A 134 4.32 -5.07 4.38
N VAL A 135 3.90 -5.96 3.49
CA VAL A 135 3.41 -5.72 2.13
C VAL A 135 2.06 -6.40 1.97
#